data_AF-A0A0S3U443-F1
#
_entry.id   AF-A0A0S3U443-F1
#
_cell.length_a   1.000
_cell.length_b   1.000
_cell.length_c   1.000
_cell.angle_alpha   90.00
_cell.angle_beta   90.00
_cell.angle_gamma   90.00
#
_symmetry.space_group_name_H-M   'P 1'
#
loop_
_entity.id
_entity.type
_entity.pdbx_description
1 polymer ?
#
loop_
_entity_poly.entity_id
_entity_poly.type
_entity_poly.pdbx_seq_one_letter_code
_entity_poly.pdbx_strand_id
1 'polypeptide(L)'
;MTWKIHIEPDWFNLTSPLLKRKRSAFEIEDLPGLWRVHWQLGDMTLLSTFYTRIDQACLLWGIISALIFSVAQFCVIDWQLQAILWTGLTLMGTIVMVQLSHHWRSIKPLSDVIDGWVFLMLFGVGLTDLSVFLGWGFLLVNLCPLWLILDGVGYLYTGVKMRSRSFAFIGLLNLAGLALLPYVSEWQFLATGLITGISTLLMAELQWDSGDVCAHLAKLQTEESNF
;
A
#
# COMPACT_ATOMS: atom_id res chain seq x y z
N MET A 1 39.62 25.36 -2.99
CA MET A 1 38.56 24.65 -3.73
C MET A 1 37.60 24.09 -2.68
N THR A 2 36.58 24.86 -2.30
CA THR A 2 35.61 24.51 -1.25
C THR A 2 34.41 23.86 -1.92
N TRP A 3 34.25 22.56 -1.73
CA TRP A 3 33.07 21.82 -2.16
C TRP A 3 31.88 22.28 -1.32
N LYS A 4 31.03 23.15 -1.88
CA LYS A 4 29.70 23.39 -1.34
C LYS A 4 28.84 22.20 -1.72
N ILE A 5 28.64 21.29 -0.77
CA ILE A 5 27.58 20.29 -0.86
C ILE A 5 26.26 21.08 -0.75
N HIS A 6 25.58 21.29 -1.88
CA HIS A 6 24.18 21.71 -1.87
C HIS A 6 23.36 20.49 -1.45
N ILE A 7 23.17 20.35 -0.14
CA ILE A 7 22.06 19.55 0.39
C ILE A 7 20.83 20.45 0.19
N GLU A 8 19.97 20.12 -0.77
CA GLU A 8 18.63 20.72 -0.82
C GLU A 8 17.96 20.46 0.54
N PRO A 9 17.70 21.51 1.35
CA PRO A 9 17.31 21.32 2.74
C PRO A 9 15.95 20.62 2.89
N ASP A 10 15.13 20.59 1.84
CA ASP A 10 13.73 20.16 1.90
C ASP A 10 13.45 18.98 0.95
N TRP A 11 14.15 17.86 1.11
CA TRP A 11 13.84 16.60 0.40
C TRP A 11 12.39 16.14 0.64
N PHE A 12 11.86 16.44 1.84
CA PHE A 12 10.45 16.26 2.17
C PHE A 12 9.78 17.61 2.36
N ASN A 13 8.56 17.77 1.85
CA ASN A 13 7.78 18.97 2.08
C ASN A 13 7.24 19.01 3.52
N LEU A 14 7.98 19.65 4.43
CA LEU A 14 7.63 19.74 5.85
C LEU A 14 6.37 20.55 6.15
N THR A 15 5.92 21.40 5.22
CA THR A 15 4.79 22.32 5.43
C THR A 15 3.42 21.67 5.27
N SER A 16 3.34 20.54 4.57
CA SER A 16 2.10 19.78 4.47
C SER A 16 1.96 18.80 5.64
N PRO A 17 0.78 18.65 6.28
CA PRO A 17 0.54 17.52 7.17
C PRO A 17 0.70 16.20 6.41
N LEU A 18 1.11 15.16 7.14
CA LEU A 18 1.38 13.82 6.61
C LEU A 18 0.14 13.29 5.86
N LEU A 19 -0.96 13.11 6.60
CA LEU A 19 -2.22 12.64 6.06
C LEU A 19 -3.23 13.78 6.04
N LYS A 20 -3.88 13.98 4.90
CA LYS A 20 -4.97 14.95 4.73
C LYS A 20 -6.24 14.22 4.32
N ARG A 21 -7.40 14.73 4.74
CA ARG A 21 -8.67 14.30 4.14
C ARG A 21 -8.65 14.65 2.66
N LYS A 22 -9.06 13.71 1.79
CA LYS A 22 -9.21 13.97 0.36
C LYS A 22 -10.20 15.12 0.14
N ARG A 23 -9.90 15.99 -0.82
CA ARG A 23 -10.83 17.04 -1.25
C ARG A 23 -12.09 16.41 -1.88
N SER A 24 -13.17 17.17 -1.91
CA SER A 24 -14.45 16.72 -2.47
C SER A 24 -14.27 16.22 -3.92
N ALA A 25 -14.95 15.12 -4.27
CA ALA A 25 -14.93 14.53 -5.62
C ALA A 25 -15.42 15.51 -6.73
N PHE A 26 -16.03 16.63 -6.34
CA PHE A 26 -16.53 17.65 -7.26
C PHE A 26 -15.50 18.77 -7.58
N GLU A 27 -14.36 18.82 -6.88
CA GLU A 27 -13.32 19.86 -7.08
C GLU A 27 -12.19 19.41 -8.02
N ILE A 28 -12.20 18.16 -8.50
CA ILE A 28 -11.14 17.59 -9.34
C ILE A 28 -11.69 17.27 -10.73
N GLU A 29 -10.96 17.74 -11.74
CA GLU A 29 -11.20 17.51 -13.17
C GLU A 29 -11.16 16.00 -13.50
N ASP A 30 -11.92 15.57 -14.50
CA ASP A 30 -12.16 14.15 -14.80
C ASP A 30 -10.88 13.38 -15.20
N LEU A 31 -10.24 12.72 -14.22
CA LEU A 31 -9.18 11.74 -14.51
C LEU A 31 -9.78 10.39 -14.95
N PRO A 32 -9.27 9.74 -16.00
CA PRO A 32 -9.79 8.48 -16.49
C PRO A 32 -9.68 7.36 -15.44
N GLY A 33 -10.82 6.75 -15.10
CA GLY A 33 -10.89 5.62 -14.16
C GLY A 33 -11.05 5.98 -12.68
N LEU A 34 -11.41 7.23 -12.38
CA LEU A 34 -11.79 7.69 -11.05
C LEU A 34 -13.10 7.02 -10.59
N TRP A 35 -13.11 6.41 -9.41
CA TRP A 35 -14.35 5.91 -8.81
C TRP A 35 -14.89 6.95 -7.83
N ARG A 36 -15.99 7.61 -8.19
CA ARG A 36 -16.66 8.58 -7.30
C ARG A 36 -17.70 7.84 -6.47
N VAL A 37 -17.53 7.85 -5.15
CA VAL A 37 -18.49 7.29 -4.20
C VAL A 37 -19.18 8.45 -3.51
N HIS A 38 -20.49 8.58 -3.80
CA HIS A 38 -21.33 9.61 -3.24
C HIS A 38 -22.48 8.96 -2.49
N TRP A 39 -22.35 8.92 -1.17
CA TRP A 39 -23.38 8.39 -0.28
C TRP A 39 -24.08 9.54 0.44
N GLN A 40 -25.34 9.75 0.07
CA GLN A 40 -26.27 10.65 0.73
C GLN A 40 -27.35 9.83 1.47
N LEU A 41 -27.70 10.26 2.68
CA LEU A 41 -28.85 9.76 3.41
C LEU A 41 -29.77 10.95 3.72
N GLY A 42 -30.82 11.12 2.92
CA GLY A 42 -31.66 12.32 2.95
C GLY A 42 -30.87 13.57 2.51
N ASP A 43 -31.01 14.67 3.25
CA ASP A 43 -30.30 15.94 2.99
C ASP A 43 -28.85 15.96 3.51
N MET A 44 -28.39 14.89 4.17
CA MET A 44 -27.03 14.80 4.69
C MET A 44 -26.13 13.97 3.78
N THR A 45 -25.09 14.61 3.24
CA THR A 45 -23.97 13.93 2.58
C THR A 45 -23.11 13.25 3.64
N LEU A 46 -23.25 11.93 3.80
CA LEU A 46 -22.46 11.15 4.76
C LEU A 46 -21.03 10.93 4.27
N LEU A 47 -20.86 10.61 2.99
CA LEU A 47 -19.55 10.35 2.39
C LEU A 47 -19.55 10.83 0.94
N SER A 48 -18.65 11.74 0.60
CA SER A 48 -18.37 12.13 -0.79
C SER A 48 -16.86 12.06 -0.98
N THR A 49 -16.40 10.94 -1.53
CA THR A 49 -14.99 10.61 -1.72
C THR A 49 -14.77 10.14 -3.16
N PHE A 50 -13.55 10.30 -3.65
CA PHE A 50 -13.10 9.68 -4.88
C PHE A 50 -11.96 8.71 -4.59
N TYR A 51 -11.92 7.60 -5.32
CA TYR A 51 -10.81 6.64 -5.31
C TYR A 51 -10.13 6.63 -6.67
N THR A 52 -8.87 7.04 -6.67
CA THR A 52 -7.97 6.87 -7.81
C THR A 52 -7.69 5.39 -8.04
N ARG A 53 -7.07 5.05 -9.18
CA ARG A 53 -6.65 3.66 -9.46
C ARG A 53 -5.64 3.12 -8.45
N ILE A 54 -4.78 3.98 -7.90
CA ILE A 54 -3.84 3.61 -6.83
C ILE A 54 -4.61 3.31 -5.54
N ASP A 55 -5.60 4.15 -5.20
CA ASP A 55 -6.44 3.91 -4.03
C ASP A 55 -7.23 2.60 -4.15
N GLN A 56 -7.75 2.30 -5.35
CA GLN A 56 -8.43 1.03 -5.63
C GLN A 56 -7.50 -0.17 -5.41
N ALA A 57 -6.22 -0.06 -5.79
CA ALA A 57 -5.22 -1.09 -5.51
C ALA A 57 -4.96 -1.22 -4.00
N CYS A 58 -4.88 -0.11 -3.27
CA CYS A 58 -4.74 -0.13 -1.80
C CYS A 58 -5.97 -0.77 -1.11
N LEU A 59 -7.20 -0.44 -1.55
CA LEU A 59 -8.43 -1.08 -1.05
C LEU A 59 -8.43 -2.58 -1.31
N LEU A 60 -8.08 -2.99 -2.54
CA LEU A 60 -8.00 -4.38 -2.92
C LEU A 60 -7.03 -5.14 -2.01
N TRP A 61 -5.82 -4.62 -1.81
CA TRP A 61 -4.83 -5.25 -0.95
C TRP A 61 -5.25 -5.27 0.53
N GLY A 62 -5.94 -4.22 1.02
CA GLY A 62 -6.49 -4.23 2.37
C GLY A 62 -7.51 -5.34 2.59
N ILE A 63 -8.39 -5.57 1.61
CA ILE A 63 -9.37 -6.65 1.65
C ILE A 63 -8.69 -8.02 1.56
N ILE A 64 -7.74 -8.20 0.63
CA ILE A 64 -7.00 -9.45 0.45
C ILE A 64 -6.23 -9.80 1.74
N SER A 65 -5.49 -8.85 2.32
CA SER A 65 -4.74 -9.07 3.54
C SER A 65 -5.66 -9.40 4.72
N ALA A 66 -6.74 -8.63 4.90
CA ALA A 66 -7.71 -8.92 5.96
C ALA A 66 -8.30 -10.33 5.83
N LEU A 67 -8.63 -10.76 4.61
CA LEU A 67 -9.17 -12.10 4.35
C LEU A 67 -8.14 -13.20 4.66
N ILE A 68 -6.93 -13.12 4.08
CA ILE A 68 -5.88 -14.13 4.24
C ILE A 68 -5.56 -14.34 5.72
N PHE A 69 -5.29 -13.26 6.43
CA PHE A 69 -4.88 -13.31 7.83
C PHE A 69 -6.03 -13.70 8.78
N SER A 70 -7.28 -13.31 8.47
CA SER A 70 -8.43 -13.74 9.29
C SER A 70 -8.72 -15.22 9.12
N VAL A 71 -8.65 -15.74 7.88
CA VAL A 71 -8.86 -17.18 7.64
C VAL A 71 -7.73 -17.99 8.27
N ALA A 72 -6.48 -17.55 8.15
CA ALA A 72 -5.35 -18.20 8.82
C ALA A 72 -5.49 -18.20 10.36
N GLN A 73 -6.11 -17.16 10.94
CA GLN A 73 -6.32 -17.06 12.38
C GLN A 73 -7.44 -17.99 12.89
N PHE A 74 -8.58 -18.03 12.19
CA PHE A 74 -9.81 -18.60 12.73
C PHE A 74 -10.23 -19.93 12.09
N CYS A 75 -9.72 -20.25 10.90
CA CYS A 75 -10.13 -21.44 10.18
C CYS A 75 -9.09 -22.54 10.30
N VAL A 76 -9.54 -23.73 10.70
CA VAL A 76 -8.73 -24.95 10.75
C VAL A 76 -8.72 -25.60 9.36
N ILE A 77 -8.10 -24.92 8.40
CA ILE A 77 -7.90 -25.40 7.03
C ILE A 77 -6.45 -25.85 6.88
N ASP A 78 -6.24 -26.94 6.14
CA ASP A 78 -4.91 -27.44 5.80
C ASP A 78 -4.00 -26.33 5.23
N TRP A 79 -2.75 -26.28 5.71
CA TRP A 79 -1.78 -25.25 5.34
C TRP A 79 -1.39 -25.30 3.87
N GLN A 80 -1.33 -26.47 3.24
CA GLN A 80 -1.01 -26.58 1.81
C GLN A 80 -2.16 -26.06 0.96
N LEU A 81 -3.41 -26.38 1.34
CA LEU A 81 -4.58 -25.83 0.68
C LEU A 81 -4.63 -24.31 0.80
N GLN A 82 -4.36 -23.78 2.02
CA GLN A 82 -4.27 -22.34 2.24
C GLN A 82 -3.18 -21.70 1.36
N ALA A 83 -1.98 -22.27 1.31
CA ALA A 83 -0.89 -21.78 0.45
C ALA A 83 -1.32 -21.68 -1.02
N ILE A 84 -1.95 -22.72 -1.58
CA ILE A 84 -2.43 -22.71 -2.97
C ILE A 84 -3.46 -21.60 -3.20
N LEU A 85 -4.44 -21.46 -2.30
CA LEU A 85 -5.49 -20.45 -2.41
C LEU A 85 -4.93 -19.02 -2.29
N TRP A 86 -4.05 -18.79 -1.33
CA TRP A 86 -3.46 -17.48 -1.07
C TRP A 86 -2.46 -17.07 -2.13
N THR A 87 -1.72 -18.02 -2.70
CA THR A 87 -0.91 -17.79 -3.90
C THR A 87 -1.77 -17.37 -5.08
N GLY A 88 -2.85 -18.10 -5.36
CA GLY A 88 -3.81 -17.72 -6.41
C GLY A 88 -4.40 -16.32 -6.22
N LEU A 89 -4.84 -16.01 -5.00
CA LEU A 89 -5.42 -14.71 -4.66
C LEU A 89 -4.39 -13.57 -4.75
N THR A 90 -3.17 -13.79 -4.28
CA THR A 90 -2.08 -12.80 -4.32
C THR A 90 -1.63 -12.54 -5.76
N LEU A 91 -1.53 -13.57 -6.60
CA LEU A 91 -1.23 -13.41 -8.02
C LEU A 91 -2.33 -12.63 -8.73
N MET A 92 -3.60 -12.94 -8.46
CA MET A 92 -4.73 -12.20 -9.01
C MET A 92 -4.70 -10.73 -8.56
N GLY A 93 -4.51 -10.48 -7.26
CA GLY A 93 -4.37 -9.13 -6.72
C GLY A 93 -3.23 -8.35 -7.36
N THR A 94 -2.09 -9.00 -7.59
CA THR A 94 -0.92 -8.41 -8.26
C THR A 94 -1.22 -8.05 -9.70
N ILE A 95 -1.88 -8.94 -10.46
CA ILE A 95 -2.28 -8.67 -11.85
C ILE A 95 -3.23 -7.48 -11.90
N VAL A 96 -4.25 -7.45 -11.04
CA VAL A 96 -5.22 -6.34 -10.97
C VAL A 96 -4.52 -5.03 -10.58
N MET A 97 -3.62 -5.03 -9.60
CA MET A 97 -2.83 -3.85 -9.22
C MET A 97 -2.02 -3.30 -10.40
N VAL A 98 -1.36 -4.18 -11.16
CA VAL A 98 -0.58 -3.79 -12.34
C VAL A 98 -1.47 -3.20 -13.43
N GLN A 99 -2.67 -3.77 -13.65
CA GLN A 99 -3.63 -3.25 -14.62
C GLN A 99 -4.19 -1.88 -14.19
N LEU A 100 -4.59 -1.73 -12.93
CA LEU A 100 -5.07 -0.47 -12.37
C LEU A 100 -4.00 0.62 -12.48
N SER A 101 -2.74 0.25 -12.28
CA SER A 101 -1.61 1.18 -12.29
C SER A 101 -0.96 1.35 -13.67
N HIS A 102 -1.48 0.70 -14.71
CA HIS A 102 -0.88 0.71 -16.05
C HIS A 102 -0.73 2.12 -16.62
N HIS A 103 -1.76 2.96 -16.47
CA HIS A 103 -1.71 4.35 -16.93
C HIS A 103 -0.65 5.20 -16.20
N TRP A 104 -0.35 4.81 -14.96
CA TRP A 104 0.59 5.51 -14.09
C TRP A 104 2.03 5.01 -14.22
N ARG A 105 2.27 3.92 -14.94
CA ARG A 105 3.63 3.41 -15.24
C ARG A 105 4.45 4.33 -16.13
N SER A 106 3.83 5.27 -16.85
CA SER A 106 4.56 6.31 -17.59
C SER A 106 5.34 7.23 -16.66
N ILE A 107 4.95 7.31 -15.38
CA ILE A 107 5.61 8.12 -14.35
C ILE A 107 6.68 7.25 -13.68
N LYS A 108 7.95 7.55 -13.98
CA LYS A 108 9.12 6.78 -13.55
C LYS A 108 9.15 6.40 -12.05
N PRO A 109 8.98 7.32 -11.07
CA PRO A 109 9.01 6.93 -9.66
C PRO A 109 7.90 5.95 -9.28
N LEU A 110 6.74 6.03 -9.94
CA LEU A 110 5.59 5.18 -9.65
C LEU A 110 5.73 3.80 -10.33
N SER A 111 6.32 3.74 -11.52
CA SER A 111 6.70 2.45 -12.14
C SER A 111 7.66 1.66 -11.26
N ASP A 112 8.72 2.31 -10.77
CA ASP A 112 9.71 1.70 -9.87
C ASP A 112 9.06 1.15 -8.58
N VAL A 113 8.03 1.85 -8.08
CA VAL A 113 7.26 1.43 -6.90
C VAL A 113 6.42 0.20 -7.21
N ILE A 114 5.68 0.21 -8.32
CA ILE A 114 4.85 -0.92 -8.73
C ILE A 114 5.70 -2.18 -8.92
N ASP A 115 6.82 -2.07 -9.64
CA ASP A 115 7.72 -3.20 -9.89
C ASP A 115 8.36 -3.71 -8.58
N GLY A 116 8.69 -2.81 -7.66
CA GLY A 116 9.15 -3.16 -6.32
C GLY A 116 8.11 -3.96 -5.52
N TRP A 117 6.85 -3.53 -5.52
CA TRP A 117 5.76 -4.27 -4.88
C TRP A 117 5.51 -5.62 -5.55
N VAL A 118 5.50 -5.70 -6.88
CA VAL A 118 5.38 -6.98 -7.59
C VAL A 118 6.48 -7.95 -7.14
N PHE A 119 7.73 -7.49 -7.09
CA PHE A 119 8.84 -8.30 -6.60
C PHE A 119 8.62 -8.76 -5.14
N LEU A 120 8.26 -7.84 -4.25
CA LEU A 120 8.02 -8.16 -2.83
C LEU A 120 6.88 -9.16 -2.64
N MET A 121 5.77 -9.02 -3.35
CA MET A 121 4.64 -9.96 -3.26
C MET A 121 5.03 -11.35 -3.75
N LEU A 122 5.70 -11.45 -4.91
CA LEU A 122 6.15 -12.73 -5.44
C LEU A 122 7.20 -13.39 -4.54
N PHE A 123 8.11 -12.59 -3.98
CA PHE A 123 9.12 -13.08 -3.05
C PHE A 123 8.50 -13.58 -1.74
N GLY A 124 7.58 -12.81 -1.14
CA GLY A 124 6.89 -13.19 0.09
C GLY A 124 6.04 -14.45 -0.06
N VAL A 125 5.27 -14.55 -1.15
CA VAL A 125 4.51 -15.75 -1.49
C VAL A 125 5.44 -16.94 -1.72
N GLY A 126 6.51 -16.77 -2.50
CA GLY A 126 7.47 -17.84 -2.78
C GLY A 126 8.11 -18.40 -1.51
N LEU A 127 8.50 -17.53 -0.56
CA LEU A 127 9.02 -17.95 0.74
C LEU A 127 7.96 -18.64 1.60
N THR A 128 6.73 -18.13 1.60
CA THR A 128 5.60 -18.71 2.34
C THR A 128 5.32 -20.12 1.84
N ASP A 129 5.15 -20.30 0.54
CA ASP A 129 4.86 -21.59 -0.09
C ASP A 129 6.02 -22.57 0.14
N LEU A 130 7.26 -22.13 -0.07
CA LEU A 130 8.43 -22.97 0.19
C LEU A 130 8.46 -23.46 1.65
N SER A 131 8.11 -22.58 2.59
CA SER A 131 8.06 -22.95 4.01
C SER A 131 6.97 -23.97 4.31
N VAL A 132 5.82 -23.88 3.66
CA VAL A 132 4.69 -24.80 3.83
C VAL A 132 5.00 -26.16 3.18
N PHE A 133 5.43 -26.17 1.92
CA PHE A 133 5.66 -27.42 1.18
C PHE A 133 6.90 -28.19 1.66
N LEU A 134 7.96 -27.49 2.07
CA LEU A 134 9.16 -28.13 2.63
C LEU A 134 9.08 -28.35 4.15
N GLY A 135 8.02 -27.85 4.81
CA GLY A 135 7.90 -27.93 6.27
C GLY A 135 9.00 -27.15 7.00
N TRP A 136 9.42 -26.00 6.47
CA TRP A 136 10.48 -25.19 7.05
C TRP A 136 9.97 -24.47 8.31
N GLY A 137 10.00 -25.20 9.43
CA GLY A 137 9.42 -24.76 10.71
C GLY A 137 9.87 -23.38 11.19
N PHE A 138 11.14 -23.01 10.95
CA PHE A 138 11.65 -21.67 11.27
C PHE A 138 10.87 -20.56 10.56
N LEU A 139 10.63 -20.68 9.25
CA LEU A 139 9.86 -19.70 8.50
C LEU A 139 8.37 -19.77 8.84
N LEU A 140 7.82 -20.97 9.05
CA LEU A 140 6.41 -21.16 9.40
C LEU A 140 6.03 -20.43 10.69
N VAL A 141 6.88 -20.50 11.72
CA VAL A 141 6.67 -19.79 13.00
C VAL A 141 6.88 -18.28 12.85
N ASN A 142 7.57 -17.84 11.79
CA ASN A 142 7.90 -16.43 11.54
C ASN A 142 7.17 -15.85 10.31
N LEU A 143 6.04 -16.42 9.87
CA LEU A 143 5.27 -15.91 8.73
C LEU A 143 4.73 -14.50 9.00
N CYS A 144 4.17 -14.25 10.18
CA CYS A 144 3.66 -12.93 10.56
C CYS A 144 4.78 -11.87 10.56
N PRO A 145 5.92 -12.09 11.24
CA PRO A 145 7.09 -11.21 11.11
C PRO A 145 7.56 -11.00 9.67
N LEU A 146 7.63 -12.06 8.86
CA LEU A 146 8.05 -11.97 7.46
C LEU A 146 7.19 -10.97 6.68
N TRP A 147 5.86 -11.10 6.76
CA TRP A 147 4.93 -10.23 6.04
C TRP A 147 4.97 -8.78 6.55
N LEU A 148 5.08 -8.55 7.86
CA LEU A 148 5.27 -7.19 8.40
C LEU A 148 6.59 -6.55 7.95
N ILE A 149 7.67 -7.34 7.83
CA ILE A 149 8.95 -6.85 7.29
C ILE A 149 8.80 -6.49 5.82
N LEU A 150 8.20 -7.36 5.01
CA LEU A 150 8.01 -7.11 3.58
C LEU A 150 7.16 -5.86 3.34
N ASP A 151 6.04 -5.72 4.05
CA ASP A 151 5.18 -4.53 3.96
C ASP A 151 5.90 -3.28 4.47
N GLY A 152 6.60 -3.39 5.60
CA GLY A 152 7.42 -2.30 6.14
C GLY A 152 8.47 -1.80 5.15
N VAL A 153 9.22 -2.73 4.53
CA VAL A 153 10.22 -2.42 3.49
C VAL A 153 9.55 -1.84 2.24
N GLY A 154 8.44 -2.42 1.78
CA GLY A 154 7.71 -1.94 0.60
C GLY A 154 7.21 -0.51 0.78
N TYR A 155 6.66 -0.19 1.95
CA TYR A 155 6.21 1.17 2.29
C TYR A 155 7.36 2.15 2.48
N LEU A 156 8.47 1.76 3.12
CA LEU A 156 9.67 2.60 3.20
C LEU A 156 10.25 2.89 1.82
N TYR A 157 10.35 1.87 0.95
CA TYR A 157 10.78 2.02 -0.43
C TYR A 157 9.87 2.97 -1.20
N THR A 158 8.54 2.81 -1.04
CA THR A 158 7.54 3.71 -1.61
C THR A 158 7.72 5.13 -1.10
N GLY A 159 7.92 5.32 0.20
CA GLY A 159 8.17 6.63 0.81
C GLY A 159 9.42 7.32 0.28
N VAL A 160 10.51 6.58 0.07
CA VAL A 160 11.74 7.12 -0.53
C VAL A 160 11.52 7.48 -2.01
N LYS A 161 10.94 6.59 -2.80
CA LYS A 161 10.73 6.78 -4.25
C LYS A 161 9.72 7.87 -4.57
N MET A 162 8.67 8.00 -3.77
CA MET A 162 7.61 9.00 -3.93
C MET A 162 7.88 10.28 -3.14
N ARG A 163 9.00 10.34 -2.40
CA ARG A 163 9.33 11.40 -1.45
C ARG A 163 8.16 11.72 -0.51
N SER A 164 7.57 10.67 0.04
CA SER A 164 6.40 10.75 0.90
C SER A 164 6.72 10.30 2.32
N ARG A 165 6.48 11.18 3.28
CA ARG A 165 6.64 10.86 4.70
C ARG A 165 5.50 9.99 5.20
N SER A 166 4.32 10.08 4.59
CA SER A 166 3.17 9.22 4.93
C SER A 166 3.49 7.75 4.70
N PHE A 167 3.99 7.40 3.52
CA PHE A 167 4.39 6.03 3.23
C PHE A 167 5.57 5.58 4.11
N ALA A 168 6.54 6.46 4.37
CA ALA A 168 7.63 6.13 5.30
C ALA A 168 7.12 5.86 6.72
N PHE A 169 6.18 6.66 7.22
CA PHE A 169 5.55 6.49 8.52
C PHE A 169 4.77 5.16 8.60
N ILE A 170 3.99 4.82 7.58
CA ILE A 170 3.29 3.53 7.51
C ILE A 170 4.28 2.37 7.47
N GLY A 171 5.39 2.50 6.76
CA GLY A 171 6.44 1.49 6.76
C GLY A 171 7.03 1.27 8.16
N LEU A 172 7.33 2.35 8.87
CA LEU A 172 7.77 2.29 10.27
C LEU A 172 6.70 1.69 11.19
N LEU A 173 5.42 1.97 10.96
CA LEU A 173 4.31 1.40 11.72
C LEU A 173 4.24 -0.13 11.54
N ASN A 174 4.40 -0.62 10.30
CA ASN A 174 4.43 -2.06 10.03
C ASN A 174 5.64 -2.73 10.72
N LEU A 175 6.82 -2.11 10.66
CA LEU A 175 8.00 -2.61 11.37
C LEU A 175 7.85 -2.53 12.89
N ALA A 176 7.22 -1.49 13.43
CA ALA A 176 6.90 -1.40 14.86
C ALA A 176 5.92 -2.51 15.29
N GLY A 177 5.05 -2.96 14.37
CA GLY A 177 4.20 -4.13 14.56
C GLY A 177 4.97 -5.40 14.95
N LEU A 178 6.23 -5.55 14.51
CA LEU A 178 7.08 -6.68 14.92
C LEU A 178 7.29 -6.73 16.43
N ALA A 179 7.43 -5.57 17.07
CA ALA A 179 7.57 -5.49 18.51
C ALA A 179 6.26 -5.84 19.24
N LEU A 180 5.11 -5.73 18.58
CA LEU A 180 3.81 -6.09 19.15
C LEU A 180 3.55 -7.60 19.12
N LEU A 181 4.03 -8.31 18.09
CA LEU A 181 3.72 -9.74 17.86
C LEU A 181 3.98 -10.67 19.06
N PRO A 182 5.07 -10.51 19.84
CA PRO A 182 5.31 -11.35 21.02
C PRO A 182 4.21 -11.22 22.10
N TYR A 183 3.54 -10.07 22.19
CA TYR A 183 2.51 -9.81 23.20
C TYR A 183 1.13 -10.36 22.79
N VAL A 184 0.94 -10.68 21.52
CA VAL A 184 -0.32 -11.16 20.94
C VAL A 184 -0.19 -12.59 20.43
N SER A 185 0.74 -13.39 20.98
CA SER A 185 1.15 -14.74 20.54
C SER A 185 0.11 -15.54 19.74
N GLU A 186 -1.05 -15.86 20.32
CA GLU A 186 -2.07 -16.69 19.65
C GLU A 186 -2.83 -15.95 18.54
N TRP A 187 -2.84 -14.62 18.59
CA TRP A 187 -3.54 -13.70 17.70
C TRP A 187 -2.62 -13.03 16.67
N GLN A 188 -1.42 -13.56 16.45
CA GLN A 188 -0.40 -12.96 15.58
C GLN A 188 -0.87 -12.78 14.13
N PHE A 189 -1.64 -13.74 13.59
CA PHE A 189 -2.17 -13.63 12.23
C PHE A 189 -3.18 -12.49 12.14
N LEU A 190 -4.14 -12.41 13.06
CA LEU A 190 -5.09 -11.31 13.07
C LEU A 190 -4.41 -9.96 13.29
N ALA A 191 -3.48 -9.86 14.24
CA ALA A 191 -2.75 -8.62 14.50
C ALA A 191 -1.99 -8.15 13.26
N THR A 192 -1.34 -9.07 12.55
CA THR A 192 -0.66 -8.78 11.28
C THR A 192 -1.64 -8.30 10.23
N GLY A 193 -2.74 -9.04 10.01
CA GLY A 193 -3.77 -8.66 9.04
C GLY A 193 -4.42 -7.31 9.34
N LEU A 194 -4.62 -6.97 10.61
CA LEU A 194 -5.14 -5.67 11.01
C LEU A 194 -4.11 -4.56 10.77
N ILE A 195 -2.85 -4.76 11.13
CA ILE A 195 -1.80 -3.74 10.91
C ILE A 195 -1.64 -3.47 9.41
N THR A 196 -1.51 -4.50 8.59
CA THR A 196 -1.29 -4.38 7.14
C THR A 196 -2.56 -3.89 6.43
N GLY A 197 -3.72 -4.46 6.77
CA GLY A 197 -5.02 -4.09 6.26
C GLY A 197 -5.39 -2.64 6.59
N ILE A 198 -5.30 -2.22 7.86
CA ILE A 198 -5.57 -0.83 8.24
C ILE A 198 -4.55 0.13 7.59
N SER A 199 -3.27 -0.25 7.51
CA SER A 199 -2.25 0.56 6.83
C SER A 199 -2.62 0.83 5.37
N THR A 200 -2.95 -0.20 4.60
CA THR A 200 -3.37 -0.07 3.19
C THR A 200 -4.65 0.73 3.04
N LEU A 201 -5.65 0.52 3.91
CA LEU A 201 -6.91 1.27 3.90
C LEU A 201 -6.70 2.75 4.25
N LEU A 202 -5.83 3.08 5.20
CA LEU A 202 -5.49 4.47 5.52
C LEU A 202 -4.85 5.16 4.31
N MET A 203 -4.00 4.46 3.57
CA MET A 203 -3.45 4.98 2.32
C MET A 203 -4.56 5.18 1.27
N ALA A 204 -5.51 4.26 1.16
CA ALA A 204 -6.64 4.40 0.23
C ALA A 204 -7.61 5.54 0.59
N GLU A 205 -7.80 5.86 1.87
CA GLU A 205 -8.79 6.85 2.33
C GLU A 205 -8.20 8.27 2.41
N LEU A 206 -6.95 8.39 2.81
CA LEU A 206 -6.32 9.69 3.09
C LEU A 206 -5.40 10.11 1.95
N GLN A 207 -5.37 11.41 1.68
CA GLN A 207 -4.41 11.98 0.74
C GLN A 207 -3.02 12.02 1.40
N TRP A 208 -2.06 11.36 0.78
CA TRP A 208 -0.66 11.34 1.21
C TRP A 208 0.13 12.54 0.68
N ASP A 209 1.14 12.95 1.44
CA ASP A 209 2.11 13.95 1.02
C ASP A 209 3.06 13.37 -0.04
N SER A 210 2.85 13.69 -1.32
CA SER A 210 3.81 13.31 -2.38
C SER A 210 4.29 14.56 -3.09
N GLY A 211 5.62 14.74 -3.13
CA GLY A 211 6.25 15.89 -3.77
C GLY A 211 6.25 15.79 -5.30
N ASP A 212 6.65 14.62 -5.81
CA ASP A 212 6.95 14.45 -7.24
C ASP A 212 5.70 14.22 -8.10
N VAL A 213 4.66 13.55 -7.57
CA VAL A 213 3.40 13.33 -8.29
C VAL A 213 2.66 14.65 -8.50
N CYS A 214 2.61 15.51 -7.48
CA CYS A 214 2.01 16.83 -7.59
C CYS A 214 2.76 17.71 -8.61
N ALA A 215 4.10 17.65 -8.65
CA ALA A 215 4.88 18.38 -9.65
C ALA A 215 4.61 17.88 -11.09
N HIS A 216 4.45 16.57 -11.27
CA HIS A 216 4.12 15.98 -12.57
C HIS A 216 2.67 16.27 -13.00
N LEU A 217 1.70 16.18 -12.08
CA LEU A 217 0.30 16.55 -12.33
C LEU A 217 0.17 18.03 -12.65
N ALA A 218 0.87 18.90 -11.93
CA ALA A 218 0.92 20.33 -12.23
C ALA A 218 1.47 20.57 -13.65
N LYS A 219 2.51 19.83 -14.05
CA LYS A 219 3.06 19.92 -15.40
C LYS A 219 2.06 19.50 -16.49
N LEU A 220 1.33 18.41 -16.28
CA LEU A 220 0.27 17.95 -17.19
C LEU A 220 -0.87 18.97 -17.32
N GLN A 221 -1.31 19.55 -16.20
CA GLN A 221 -2.33 20.62 -16.20
C GLN A 221 -1.84 21.89 -16.93
N THR A 222 -0.54 22.20 -16.85
CA THR A 222 0.05 23.34 -17.56
C THR A 222 0.18 23.07 -19.06
N GLU A 223 0.41 21.82 -19.47
CA GLU A 223 0.48 21.44 -20.88
C GLU A 223 -0.93 21.42 -21.51
N GLU A 224 -1.97 20.99 -20.80
CA GLU A 224 -3.37 21.05 -21.27
C GLU A 224 -3.94 22.47 -21.34
N SER A 225 -3.55 23.38 -20.43
CA SER A 225 -4.01 24.78 -20.47
C SER A 225 -3.38 25.62 -21.59
N ASN A 226 -2.37 25.07 -22.28
CA ASN A 226 -1.64 25.73 -23.37
C ASN A 226 -2.10 25.26 -24.77
N PHE A 227 -3.16 24.44 -24.84
CA PHE A 227 -3.89 24.08 -26.05
C PHE A 227 -5.30 24.67 -26.03
#